data_AF-A0A453H1T7-F1
#
_entry.id   AF-A0A453H1T7-F1
#
_cell.length_a   1.000
_cell.length_b   1.000
_cell.length_c   1.000
_cell.angle_alpha   90.00
_cell.angle_beta   90.00
_cell.angle_gamma   90.00
#
_symmetry.space_group_name_H-M   'P 1'
#
loop_
_entity.id
_entity.type
_entity.pdbx_description
1 polymer ?
#
loop_
_entity_poly.entity_id
_entity_poly.type
_entity_poly.pdbx_seq_one_letter_code
_entity_poly.pdbx_strand_id
1 'polypeptide(L)' 'MCFDFFEKERFDASEFIVLIPLPTRSMLLMIPAHDLIAMYLAIELQSLCFYVIAASKRKSKFSTEAG' A
#
# COMPACT_ATOMS: atom_id res chain seq x y z
N MET A 1 7.34 5.62 15.86
CA MET A 1 6.60 4.37 15.56
C MET A 1 5.41 4.75 14.69
N CYS A 2 5.03 3.99 13.65
CA CYS A 2 4.02 4.41 12.65
C CYS A 2 2.68 4.90 13.27
N PHE A 3 2.30 4.37 14.43
CA PHE A 3 1.14 4.80 15.21
C PHE A 3 1.18 6.28 15.68
N ASP A 4 2.37 6.81 16.04
CA ASP A 4 2.54 8.21 16.46
C ASP A 4 2.34 9.19 15.30
N PHE A 5 2.64 8.75 14.07
CA PHE A 5 2.37 9.52 12.85
C PHE A 5 0.86 9.65 12.60
N PHE A 6 0.08 8.58 12.81
CA PHE A 6 -1.38 8.63 12.67
C PHE A 6 -2.05 9.60 13.64
N GLU A 7 -1.60 9.65 14.90
CA GLU A 7 -2.12 10.59 15.90
C GLU A 7 -1.79 12.05 15.57
N LYS A 8 -0.56 12.33 15.11
CA LYS A 8 -0.12 13.70 14.77
C LYS A 8 -0.78 14.24 13.51
N GLU A 9 -0.99 13.38 12.52
CA GLU A 9 -1.43 13.81 11.20
C GLU A 9 -2.96 13.81 11.04
N ARG A 10 -3.71 13.37 12.07
CA ARG A 10 -5.18 13.17 12.06
C ARG A 10 -5.63 12.47 10.78
N PHE A 11 -4.93 11.41 10.40
CA PHE A 11 -5.31 10.58 9.28
C PHE A 11 -6.51 9.71 9.68
N ASP A 12 -7.51 9.64 8.81
CA ASP A 12 -8.64 8.72 8.97
C ASP A 12 -8.12 7.28 8.91
N ALA A 13 -7.88 6.69 10.08
CA ALA A 13 -7.20 5.41 10.23
C ALA A 13 -7.93 4.23 9.56
N SER A 14 -9.22 4.39 9.23
CA SER A 14 -10.07 3.33 8.69
C SER A 14 -9.61 2.81 7.32
N GLU A 15 -9.18 3.69 6.41
CA GLU A 15 -8.73 3.27 5.07
C GLU A 15 -7.33 2.63 5.13
N PHE A 16 -6.46 3.19 5.97
CA PHE A 16 -5.07 2.73 6.09
C PHE A 16 -4.97 1.35 6.78
N ILE A 17 -5.82 1.07 7.76
CA ILE A 17 -5.89 -0.24 8.44
C ILE A 17 -6.23 -1.37 7.46
N VAL A 18 -7.06 -1.10 6.45
CA VAL A 18 -7.42 -2.09 5.42
C VAL A 18 -6.36 -2.17 4.31
N LEU A 19 -5.71 -1.04 4.00
CA LEU A 19 -4.70 -0.96 2.95
C LEU A 19 -3.35 -1.59 3.33
N ILE A 20 -2.96 -1.63 4.62
CA ILE A 20 -1.70 -2.29 5.04
C ILE A 20 -1.69 -3.81 4.82
N PRO A 21 -2.70 -4.60 5.23
CA PRO A 21 -2.65 -6.06 5.10
C PRO A 21 -2.79 -6.55 3.66
N LEU A 22 -3.34 -5.75 2.75
CA LEU A 22 -3.54 -6.11 1.33
C LEU A 22 -2.21 -6.42 0.58
N PRO A 23 -1.20 -5.52 0.54
CA PRO A 23 0.08 -5.79 -0.08
C PRO A 23 0.86 -6.90 0.62
N THR A 24 0.69 -7.08 1.95
CA THR A 24 1.29 -8.21 2.67
C THR A 24 0.73 -9.55 2.17
N ARG A 25 -0.57 -9.64 1.86
CA ARG A 25 -1.13 -10.84 1.22
C ARG A 25 -0.61 -11.04 -0.19
N SER A 26 -0.40 -9.97 -0.96
CA SER A 26 0.21 -10.05 -2.30
C SER A 26 1.63 -10.63 -2.25
N MET A 27 2.44 -10.20 -1.28
CA MET A 27 3.77 -10.76 -1.04
C MET A 27 3.72 -12.25 -0.68
N LEU A 28 2.73 -12.69 0.11
CA LEU A 28 2.54 -14.11 0.43
C LEU A 28 2.18 -14.94 -0.81
N LEU A 29 1.46 -14.36 -1.78
CA LEU A 29 1.16 -15.01 -3.07
C LEU A 29 2.39 -15.11 -3.99
N MET A 30 3.41 -14.26 -3.82
CA MET A 30 4.67 -14.37 -4.57
C MET A 30 5.51 -15.58 -4.16
N ILE A 31 5.47 -15.98 -2.88
CA ILE A 31 6.34 -17.04 -2.34
C ILE A 31 6.16 -18.39 -3.06
N PRO A 32 4.93 -18.87 -3.34
CA PRO A 32 4.71 -20.12 -4.08
C PRO A 32 4.58 -19.93 -5.61
N ALA A 33 4.89 -18.75 -6.16
CA ALA A 33 4.68 -18.50 -7.59
C ALA A 33 5.70 -19.27 -8.45
N HIS A 34 5.22 -20.26 -9.21
CA HIS A 34 6.04 -21.08 -10.11
C HIS A 34 5.94 -20.66 -11.59
N ASP A 35 5.10 -19.67 -11.90
CA ASP A 35 4.89 -19.13 -13.24
C ASP A 35 5.21 -17.63 -13.27
N LEU A 36 5.81 -17.17 -14.37
CA LEU A 36 6.22 -15.78 -14.59
C LEU A 36 5.01 -14.84 -14.59
N ILE A 37 3.87 -15.29 -15.10
CA ILE A 37 2.63 -14.50 -15.14
C ILE A 37 2.09 -14.31 -13.72
N ALA A 38 2.09 -15.37 -12.90
CA ALA A 38 1.67 -15.30 -11.51
C ALA A 38 2.56 -14.36 -10.68
N MET A 39 3.88 -14.43 -10.90
CA MET A 39 4.83 -13.50 -10.27
C MET A 39 4.58 -12.04 -10.70
N TYR A 40 4.39 -11.79 -11.99
CA TYR A 40 4.11 -10.45 -12.52
C TYR A 40 2.82 -9.86 -11.93
N LEU A 41 1.73 -10.63 -11.92
CA LEU A 41 0.46 -10.18 -11.35
C LEU A 41 0.55 -9.88 -9.85
N ALA A 42 1.29 -10.68 -9.09
CA ALA A 42 1.48 -10.43 -7.66
C ALA A 42 2.32 -9.17 -7.39
N ILE A 43 3.30 -8.86 -8.25
CA ILE A 43 4.05 -7.59 -8.19
C ILE A 43 3.16 -6.40 -8.54
N GLU A 44 2.36 -6.50 -9.61
CA GLU A 44 1.43 -5.43 -10.01
C GLU A 44 0.40 -5.15 -8.91
N LEU A 45 -0.17 -6.20 -8.30
CA LEU A 45 -1.11 -6.05 -7.19
C LEU A 45 -0.45 -5.36 -5.98
N GLN A 46 0.80 -5.69 -5.68
CA GLN A 46 1.56 -5.04 -4.60
C GLN A 46 1.86 -3.57 -4.93
N SER A 47 2.29 -3.29 -6.17
CA SER A 47 2.59 -1.93 -6.67
C SER A 47 1.36 -1.02 -6.57
N LEU A 48 0.19 -1.51 -7.01
CA LEU A 48 -1.06 -0.77 -6.97
C LEU A 48 -1.47 -0.39 -5.54
N CYS A 49 -1.31 -1.32 -4.59
CA CYS A 49 -1.58 -1.06 -3.18
C CYS A 49 -0.66 0.04 -2.61
N PHE A 50 0.62 0.02 -2.97
CA PHE A 50 1.58 1.04 -2.53
C PHE A 50 1.32 2.40 -3.18
N TYR A 51 0.91 2.43 -4.45
CA TYR A 51 0.52 3.66 -5.13
C TYR A 51 -0.66 4.35 -4.43
N VAL A 52 -1.70 3.57 -4.08
CA VAL A 52 -2.85 4.06 -3.32
C VAL A 52 -2.44 4.60 -1.95
N ILE A 53 -1.51 3.94 -1.26
CA ILE A 53 -0.99 4.39 0.04
C ILE A 53 -0.19 5.69 -0.10
N ALA A 54 0.65 5.83 -1.14
CA ALA A 54 1.43 7.03 -1.39
C ALA A 54 0.56 8.25 -1.74
N ALA A 55 -0.51 8.04 -2.52
CA ALA A 55 -1.48 9.08 -2.88
C ALA A 55 -2.54 9.36 -1.78
N SER A 56 -2.55 8.59 -0.69
CA SER A 56 -3.57 8.67 0.35
C SER A 56 -3.63 10.05 1.03
N LYS A 57 -2.51 10.79 1.10
CA LYS A 57 -2.45 12.15 1.67
C LYS A 57 -2.90 13.23 0.68
N ARG A 58 -4.18 13.21 0.30
CA ARG A 58 -4.79 14.15 -0.68
C ARG A 58 -4.64 15.64 -0.33
N LYS A 59 -4.46 15.99 0.95
CA LYS A 59 -4.28 17.39 1.39
C LYS A 59 -2.87 17.93 1.14
N SER A 60 -1.89 17.07 0.88
CA SER A 60 -0.51 17.49 0.62
C SER A 60 -0.19 17.37 -0.87
N LYS A 61 0.10 18.51 -1.51
CA LYS A 61 0.46 18.55 -2.93
C LYS A 61 1.63 17.61 -3.27
N PHE A 62 2.61 17.52 -2.38
CA PHE A 62 3.76 16.63 -2.52
C PHE A 62 3.39 15.14 -2.52
N SER A 63 2.34 14.72 -1.80
CA SER A 63 1.92 13.32 -1.78
C SER A 63 1.12 12.93 -3.00
N THR A 64 0.34 13.87 -3.54
CA THR A 64 -0.40 13.69 -4.81
C THR A 64 0.55 13.62 -6.01
N GLU A 65 1.71 14.27 -5.95
CA GLU A 65 2.74 14.23 -7.00
C GLU A 65 3.71 13.05 -6.87
N ALA A 66 3.85 12.47 -5.67
CA ALA A 66 4.77 11.37 -5.40
C ALA A 66 4.16 9.98 -5.57
N GLY A 67 2.84 9.87 -5.45
CA GLY A 67 2.10 8.64 -5.70
C GLY A 67 1.35 8.69 -7.00
#